data_AF-A0A3C0R6U4-F1
#
_entry.id   AF-A0A3C0R6U4-F1
#
_cell.length_a   1.000
_cell.length_b   1.000
_cell.length_c   1.000
_cell.angle_alpha   90.00
_cell.angle_beta   90.00
_cell.angle_gamma   90.00
#
_symmetry.space_group_name_H-M   'P 1'
#
loop_
_entity.id
_entity.type
_entity.pdbx_description
1 polymer ?
#
loop_
_entity_poly.entity_id
_entity_poly.type
_entity_poly.pdbx_seq_one_letter_code
_entity_poly.pdbx_strand_id
1 'polypeptide(L)'
;MSNAAVPGKVRDKLKPRMICRLAFLIVVFAGQAGHAQQAAGDSSALNFKQFGLLAIQDNGRRKPIDTFAKETLIRITGRSTYTSGAKKWSPNDFVLSALLETHDWKAEPMVLLSFGKLKEQLGLDKTQRRFAFAKLSALPELNRLANEAHELRRAEKPLDRLQQEVMSVSERLALFAHVMDGSAFLIIPAPKNETDAWMVPPAFSQYYSDAQFAPIQIQLQTLATAYIQGDGFNF
;
A
#
# COMPACT_ATOMS: atom_id res chain seq x y z
N MET A 1 -9.31 46.54 -44.37
CA MET A 1 -10.16 45.33 -44.25
C MET A 1 -9.34 44.13 -44.66
N SER A 2 -8.93 43.28 -43.71
CA SER A 2 -8.94 41.82 -43.84
C SER A 2 -8.27 41.21 -42.61
N ASN A 3 -9.08 40.49 -41.83
CA ASN A 3 -8.67 39.60 -40.75
C ASN A 3 -7.87 38.42 -41.33
N ALA A 4 -6.79 38.02 -40.64
CA ALA A 4 -6.23 36.68 -40.79
C ALA A 4 -5.93 36.12 -39.39
N ALA A 5 -6.54 34.97 -39.13
CA ALA A 5 -6.69 34.36 -37.82
C ALA A 5 -5.43 33.65 -37.33
N VAL A 6 -5.25 33.65 -36.00
CA VAL A 6 -4.29 32.84 -35.25
C VAL A 6 -4.78 31.38 -35.22
N PRO A 7 -3.98 30.36 -35.55
CA PRO A 7 -4.41 28.99 -35.41
C PRO A 7 -4.18 28.47 -33.98
N GLY A 8 -5.29 28.22 -33.28
CA GLY A 8 -5.60 26.91 -32.69
C GLY A 8 -4.62 26.29 -31.68
N LYS A 9 -4.86 26.58 -30.41
CA LYS A 9 -4.36 25.88 -29.22
C LYS A 9 -4.70 24.38 -29.26
N VAL A 10 -3.68 23.52 -29.40
CA VAL A 10 -3.82 22.05 -29.26
C VAL A 10 -4.15 21.74 -27.79
N ARG A 11 -5.40 21.34 -27.52
CA ARG A 11 -5.82 20.78 -26.23
C ARG A 11 -5.35 19.33 -26.18
N ASP A 12 -4.21 19.10 -25.55
CA ASP A 12 -3.77 17.75 -25.24
C ASP A 12 -4.77 17.13 -24.25
N LYS A 13 -5.53 16.14 -24.74
CA LYS A 13 -6.43 15.34 -23.90
C LYS A 13 -5.56 14.40 -23.07
N LEU A 14 -5.44 14.71 -21.78
CA LEU A 14 -4.87 13.85 -20.75
C LEU A 14 -5.59 12.48 -20.80
N LYS A 15 -4.91 11.46 -21.31
CA LYS A 15 -5.43 10.08 -21.32
C LYS A 15 -5.55 9.60 -19.86
N PRO A 16 -6.69 9.01 -19.44
CA PRO A 16 -6.87 8.55 -18.08
C PRO A 16 -5.87 7.42 -17.79
N ARG A 17 -5.12 7.58 -16.70
CA ARG A 17 -4.10 6.64 -16.23
C ARG A 17 -4.77 5.28 -16.02
N MET A 18 -4.26 4.30 -16.76
CA MET A 18 -4.63 2.90 -16.66
C MET A 18 -4.41 2.45 -15.21
N ILE A 19 -5.51 2.27 -14.49
CA ILE A 19 -5.54 1.58 -13.21
C ILE A 19 -5.10 0.15 -13.53
N CYS A 20 -3.80 -0.13 -13.41
CA CYS A 20 -3.26 -1.49 -13.40
C CYS A 20 -3.82 -2.17 -12.16
N ARG A 21 -5.06 -2.65 -12.27
CA ARG A 21 -5.62 -3.63 -11.35
C ARG A 21 -4.62 -4.79 -11.30
N LEU A 22 -4.36 -5.26 -10.10
CA LEU A 22 -3.62 -6.47 -9.72
C LEU A 22 -4.27 -7.76 -10.31
N ALA A 23 -4.80 -7.70 -11.53
CA ALA A 23 -5.46 -8.80 -12.21
C ALA A 23 -4.45 -9.79 -12.83
N PHE A 24 -3.14 -9.48 -12.83
CA PHE A 24 -2.14 -10.33 -13.47
C PHE A 24 -1.51 -11.39 -12.55
N LEU A 25 -1.84 -11.39 -11.25
CA LEU A 25 -1.48 -12.50 -10.35
C LEU A 25 -2.63 -13.51 -10.17
N ILE A 26 -3.83 -13.20 -10.68
CA ILE A 26 -5.03 -14.06 -10.69
C ILE A 26 -5.53 -14.20 -12.13
N VAL A 27 -4.77 -14.89 -12.98
CA VAL A 27 -5.33 -15.49 -14.20
C VAL A 27 -5.28 -17.00 -14.08
N VAL A 28 -5.96 -17.54 -13.06
CA VAL A 28 -6.62 -18.85 -13.11
C VAL A 28 -7.84 -18.77 -12.19
N PHE A 29 -8.93 -18.18 -12.67
CA PHE A 29 -10.32 -18.60 -12.41
C PHE A 29 -11.20 -17.77 -13.34
N ALA A 30 -11.27 -18.21 -14.59
CA ALA A 30 -12.35 -17.78 -15.49
C ALA A 30 -13.65 -18.38 -14.95
N GLY A 31 -14.49 -17.54 -14.34
CA GLY A 31 -15.88 -17.86 -14.06
C GLY A 31 -16.24 -17.89 -12.58
N GLN A 32 -16.40 -16.72 -11.96
CA GLN A 32 -17.63 -16.33 -11.27
C GLN A 32 -17.66 -14.80 -11.17
N ALA A 33 -18.71 -14.19 -11.70
CA ALA A 33 -19.00 -12.78 -11.50
C ALA A 33 -19.53 -12.60 -10.06
N GLY A 34 -18.72 -11.96 -9.23
CA GLY A 34 -19.06 -11.55 -7.87
C GLY A 34 -17.78 -11.19 -7.15
N HIS A 35 -17.58 -9.91 -6.82
CA HIS A 35 -16.56 -9.49 -5.86
C HIS A 35 -16.97 -9.98 -4.46
N ALA A 36 -16.96 -11.30 -4.25
CA ALA A 36 -16.92 -11.87 -2.92
C ALA A 36 -15.46 -11.80 -2.48
N GLN A 37 -15.19 -11.00 -1.46
CA GLN A 37 -13.95 -11.07 -0.70
C GLN A 37 -13.75 -12.55 -0.35
N GLN A 38 -12.75 -13.21 -0.95
CA GLN A 38 -12.41 -14.57 -0.53
C GLN A 38 -11.91 -14.45 0.90
N ALA A 39 -12.71 -14.92 1.85
CA ALA A 39 -12.27 -15.04 3.23
C ALA A 39 -11.08 -16.01 3.22
N ALA A 40 -9.88 -15.53 3.56
CA ALA A 40 -8.74 -16.42 3.74
C ALA A 40 -9.07 -17.48 4.79
N GLY A 41 -8.52 -18.67 4.62
CA GLY A 41 -8.44 -19.69 5.66
C GLY A 41 -7.79 -19.15 6.94
N ASP A 42 -7.82 -19.94 8.00
CA ASP A 42 -7.28 -19.52 9.29
C ASP A 42 -5.75 -19.35 9.23
N SER A 43 -5.29 -18.11 9.02
CA SER A 43 -3.86 -17.80 8.99
C SER A 43 -3.21 -17.77 10.37
N SER A 44 -3.97 -17.96 11.46
CA SER A 44 -3.46 -17.84 12.84
C SER A 44 -2.38 -18.87 13.17
N ALA A 45 -2.41 -20.03 12.51
CA ALA A 45 -1.44 -21.11 12.68
C ALA A 45 -0.26 -21.06 11.69
N LEU A 46 -0.24 -20.12 10.74
CA LEU A 46 0.80 -20.05 9.72
C LEU A 46 2.16 -19.60 10.28
N ASN A 47 3.22 -20.26 9.81
CA ASN A 47 4.59 -19.90 10.14
C ASN A 47 5.20 -18.99 9.06
N PHE A 48 5.27 -17.69 9.32
CA PHE A 48 5.82 -16.69 8.39
C PHE A 48 7.35 -16.61 8.36
N LYS A 49 8.10 -17.54 8.99
CA LYS A 49 9.57 -17.42 9.09
C LYS A 49 10.25 -17.37 7.71
N GLN A 50 9.91 -18.28 6.81
CA GLN A 50 10.52 -18.31 5.46
C GLN A 50 10.11 -17.09 4.63
N PHE A 51 8.81 -16.76 4.61
CA PHE A 51 8.30 -15.55 3.96
C PHE A 51 9.00 -14.27 4.48
N GLY A 52 9.19 -14.16 5.79
CA GLY A 52 9.83 -13.02 6.43
C GLY A 52 11.31 -12.83 6.05
N LEU A 53 11.99 -13.88 5.58
CA LEU A 53 13.39 -13.81 5.12
C LEU A 53 13.53 -13.31 3.68
N LEU A 54 12.46 -13.28 2.89
CA LEU A 54 12.49 -12.76 1.53
C LEU A 54 12.94 -11.28 1.56
N ALA A 55 13.71 -10.89 0.55
CA ALA A 55 14.21 -9.52 0.44
C ALA A 55 13.15 -8.61 -0.18
N ILE A 56 13.07 -7.39 0.34
CA ILE A 56 12.27 -6.29 -0.19
C ILE A 56 13.12 -5.02 -0.19
N GLN A 57 12.93 -4.16 -1.19
CA GLN A 57 13.49 -2.81 -1.17
C GLN A 57 12.48 -1.81 -0.62
N ASP A 58 12.89 -0.99 0.33
CA ASP A 58 12.10 0.13 0.85
C ASP A 58 13.01 1.34 1.04
N ASN A 59 12.62 2.48 0.46
CA ASN A 59 13.41 3.72 0.44
C ASN A 59 14.87 3.49 -0.01
N GLY A 60 15.06 2.68 -1.06
CA GLY A 60 16.37 2.33 -1.61
C GLY A 60 17.14 1.25 -0.83
N ARG A 61 16.77 0.98 0.43
CA ARG A 61 17.42 -0.04 1.27
C ARG A 61 16.77 -1.41 1.09
N ARG A 62 17.59 -2.43 0.84
CA ARG A 62 17.17 -3.84 0.86
C ARG A 62 17.15 -4.36 2.30
N LYS A 63 16.07 -5.03 2.68
CA LYS A 63 15.90 -5.64 4.00
C LYS A 63 14.96 -6.85 3.93
N PRO A 64 14.92 -7.70 4.97
CA PRO A 64 13.93 -8.77 5.05
C PRO A 64 12.50 -8.21 5.10
N ILE A 65 11.54 -8.93 4.51
CA ILE A 65 10.11 -8.62 4.58
C ILE A 65 9.65 -8.50 6.02
N ASP A 66 10.15 -9.34 6.94
CA ASP A 66 9.78 -9.26 8.36
C ASP A 66 10.09 -7.89 8.98
N THR A 67 11.25 -7.31 8.62
CA THR A 67 11.62 -5.96 9.05
C THR A 67 10.70 -4.91 8.43
N PHE A 68 10.46 -4.99 7.13
CA PHE A 68 9.53 -4.09 6.43
C PHE A 68 8.12 -4.15 7.03
N ALA A 69 7.60 -5.35 7.29
CA ALA A 69 6.25 -5.56 7.81
C ALA A 69 6.09 -4.98 9.23
N LYS A 70 7.06 -5.23 10.11
CA LYS A 70 7.10 -4.66 11.47
C LYS A 70 7.12 -3.12 11.44
N GLU A 71 8.02 -2.55 10.64
CA GLU A 71 8.13 -1.10 10.50
C GLU A 71 6.85 -0.50 9.91
N THR A 72 6.26 -1.14 8.91
CA THR A 72 5.01 -0.71 8.28
C THR A 72 3.86 -0.68 9.29
N LEU A 73 3.67 -1.78 10.04
CA LEU A 73 2.61 -1.85 11.05
C LEU A 73 2.79 -0.79 12.14
N ILE A 74 4.03 -0.58 12.60
CA ILE A 74 4.36 0.45 13.61
C ILE A 74 4.13 1.85 13.04
N ARG A 75 4.51 2.13 11.80
CA ARG A 75 4.29 3.44 11.17
C ARG A 75 2.79 3.76 11.07
N ILE A 76 1.99 2.80 10.61
CA ILE A 76 0.54 2.97 10.43
C ILE A 76 -0.16 3.08 11.79
N THR A 77 0.12 2.15 12.72
CA THR A 77 -0.65 1.98 13.95
C THR A 77 -0.01 2.56 15.21
N GLY A 78 1.29 2.83 15.20
CA GLY A 78 2.07 3.11 16.41
C GLY A 78 2.21 1.88 17.34
N ARG A 79 1.98 0.66 16.86
CA ARG A 79 2.09 -0.59 17.62
C ARG A 79 2.81 -1.67 16.82
N SER A 80 3.49 -2.56 17.52
CA SER A 80 4.18 -3.73 16.94
C SER A 80 3.25 -4.94 16.73
N THR A 81 2.01 -4.86 17.20
CA THR A 81 1.00 -5.91 17.06
C THR A 81 -0.37 -5.26 16.81
N TYR A 82 -1.24 -6.01 16.13
CA TYR A 82 -2.61 -5.58 15.87
C TYR A 82 -3.59 -6.71 16.17
N THR A 83 -4.74 -6.36 16.74
CA THR A 83 -5.82 -7.29 17.05
C THR A 83 -7.10 -6.73 16.46
N SER A 84 -7.82 -7.53 15.68
CA SER A 84 -9.16 -7.24 15.19
C SER A 84 -10.08 -8.40 15.56
N GLY A 85 -11.20 -8.08 16.20
CA GLY A 85 -12.07 -9.08 16.82
C GLY A 85 -11.29 -9.98 17.78
N ALA A 86 -11.41 -11.30 17.59
CA ALA A 86 -10.68 -12.31 18.36
C ALA A 86 -9.29 -12.63 17.80
N LYS A 87 -8.94 -12.13 16.60
CA LYS A 87 -7.71 -12.50 15.89
C LYS A 87 -6.58 -11.51 16.17
N LYS A 88 -5.41 -12.05 16.52
CA LYS A 88 -4.15 -11.31 16.55
C LYS A 88 -3.44 -11.45 15.22
N TRP A 89 -3.16 -10.32 14.58
CA TRP A 89 -2.45 -10.25 13.32
C TRP A 89 -0.97 -10.03 13.57
N SER A 90 -0.13 -10.92 13.03
CA SER A 90 1.31 -10.67 12.96
C SER A 90 1.60 -9.63 11.88
N PRO A 91 2.74 -8.92 11.93
CA PRO A 91 3.09 -7.96 10.87
C PRO A 91 3.12 -8.59 9.47
N ASN A 92 3.66 -9.81 9.35
CA ASN A 92 3.70 -10.54 8.07
C ASN A 92 2.31 -10.94 7.59
N ASP A 93 1.44 -11.40 8.50
CA ASP A 93 0.04 -11.71 8.22
C ASP A 93 -0.74 -10.47 7.77
N PHE A 94 -0.49 -9.32 8.41
CA PHE A 94 -1.07 -8.03 8.02
C PHE A 94 -0.67 -7.62 6.59
N VAL A 95 0.64 -7.59 6.27
CA VAL A 95 1.06 -7.13 4.94
C VAL A 95 0.63 -8.11 3.85
N LEU A 96 0.64 -9.41 4.13
CA LEU A 96 0.23 -10.42 3.13
C LEU A 96 -1.28 -10.44 2.91
N SER A 97 -2.11 -10.35 3.97
CA SER A 97 -3.57 -10.16 3.81
C SER A 97 -3.93 -8.86 3.10
N ALA A 98 -3.16 -7.78 3.32
CA ALA A 98 -3.37 -6.53 2.61
C ALA A 98 -3.04 -6.66 1.12
N LEU A 99 -1.92 -7.30 0.79
CA LEU A 99 -1.51 -7.55 -0.60
C LEU A 99 -2.47 -8.49 -1.35
N LEU A 100 -2.97 -9.52 -0.67
CA LEU A 100 -3.86 -10.53 -1.25
C LEU A 100 -5.35 -10.18 -1.10
N GLU A 101 -5.64 -9.00 -0.55
CA GLU A 101 -7.01 -8.52 -0.30
C GLU A 101 -7.88 -9.58 0.42
N THR A 102 -7.38 -10.18 1.52
CA THR A 102 -8.13 -11.20 2.27
C THR A 102 -8.80 -10.67 3.54
N HIS A 103 -8.56 -9.40 3.88
CA HIS A 103 -9.18 -8.69 5.00
C HIS A 103 -9.47 -7.23 4.63
N ASP A 104 -10.61 -6.69 5.08
CA ASP A 104 -10.96 -5.28 4.81
C ASP A 104 -10.22 -4.33 5.75
N TRP A 105 -8.94 -4.14 5.46
CA TRP A 105 -8.06 -3.23 6.18
C TRP A 105 -8.48 -1.76 6.09
N LYS A 106 -9.31 -1.37 5.11
CA LYS A 106 -9.76 0.02 4.95
C LYS A 106 -10.74 0.44 6.03
N ALA A 107 -11.54 -0.50 6.52
CA ALA A 107 -12.53 -0.30 7.58
C ALA A 107 -11.93 -0.35 9.00
N GLU A 108 -10.76 -0.98 9.16
CA GLU A 108 -10.13 -1.17 10.47
C GLU A 108 -9.57 0.12 11.08
N PRO A 109 -9.78 0.41 12.38
CA PRO A 109 -9.28 1.60 13.05
C PRO A 109 -7.78 1.50 13.35
N MET A 110 -6.96 1.56 12.31
CA MET A 110 -5.52 1.35 12.35
C MET A 110 -4.72 2.65 12.36
N VAL A 111 -5.13 3.65 11.59
CA VAL A 111 -4.29 4.81 11.27
C VAL A 111 -4.16 5.71 12.49
N LEU A 112 -2.94 5.83 13.02
CA LEU A 112 -2.64 6.65 14.19
C LEU A 112 -2.85 8.14 13.90
N LEU A 113 -3.69 8.77 14.71
CA LEU A 113 -3.90 10.21 14.75
C LEU A 113 -4.14 10.61 16.21
N SER A 114 -3.06 10.98 16.91
CA SER A 114 -3.11 11.29 18.34
C SER A 114 -3.27 12.77 18.66
N PHE A 115 -2.92 13.67 17.74
CA PHE A 115 -2.88 15.10 18.03
C PHE A 115 -4.28 15.70 18.20
N GLY A 116 -4.56 16.23 19.40
CA GLY A 116 -5.89 16.69 19.81
C GLY A 116 -6.43 17.85 18.96
N LYS A 117 -5.58 18.84 18.63
CA LYS A 117 -5.99 20.00 17.81
C LYS A 117 -6.37 19.59 16.38
N LEU A 118 -5.64 18.63 15.80
CA LEU A 118 -6.00 18.09 14.49
C LEU A 118 -7.32 17.31 14.55
N LYS A 119 -7.55 16.50 15.59
CA LYS A 119 -8.86 15.82 15.78
C LYS A 119 -10.01 16.80 15.86
N GLU A 120 -9.84 17.86 16.64
CA GLU A 120 -10.83 18.93 16.78
C GLU A 120 -11.17 19.58 15.44
N GLN A 121 -10.14 19.97 14.68
CA GLN A 121 -10.32 20.59 13.38
C GLN A 121 -11.00 19.66 12.36
N LEU A 122 -10.72 18.35 12.44
CA LEU A 122 -11.34 17.34 11.58
C LEU A 122 -12.72 16.87 12.06
N GLY A 123 -13.24 17.41 13.18
CA GLY A 123 -14.51 16.96 13.77
C GLY A 123 -14.48 15.49 14.26
N LEU A 124 -13.31 15.01 14.67
CA LEU A 124 -13.10 13.64 15.16
C LEU A 124 -13.14 13.56 16.69
N ASP A 125 -13.54 12.39 17.20
CA ASP A 125 -13.52 12.09 18.63
C ASP A 125 -12.09 12.22 19.20
N LYS A 126 -11.91 13.15 20.16
CA LYS A 126 -10.63 13.44 20.80
C LYS A 126 -10.12 12.30 21.69
N THR A 127 -10.98 11.37 22.12
CA THR A 127 -10.57 10.21 22.94
C THR A 127 -9.99 9.09 22.08
N GLN A 128 -10.44 8.98 20.83
CA GLN A 128 -9.95 8.00 19.87
C GLN A 128 -8.53 8.36 19.39
N ARG A 129 -7.67 7.33 19.27
CA ARG A 129 -6.27 7.48 18.82
C ARG A 129 -6.00 6.92 17.43
N ARG A 130 -6.87 6.05 16.92
CA ARG A 130 -6.73 5.43 15.60
C ARG A 130 -8.05 5.43 14.88
N PHE A 131 -8.02 5.71 13.58
CA PHE A 131 -9.21 5.81 12.75
C PHE A 131 -9.08 4.92 11.52
N ALA A 132 -10.22 4.59 10.93
CA ALA A 132 -10.26 3.82 9.70
C ALA A 132 -9.64 4.62 8.55
N PHE A 133 -8.90 3.94 7.67
CA PHE A 133 -8.37 4.55 6.45
C PHE A 133 -9.51 5.14 5.62
N ALA A 134 -10.61 4.41 5.43
CA ALA A 134 -11.78 4.86 4.68
C ALA A 134 -12.39 6.13 5.28
N LYS A 135 -12.42 6.25 6.62
CA LYS A 135 -12.94 7.44 7.30
C LYS A 135 -12.03 8.64 7.08
N LEU A 136 -10.72 8.50 7.29
CA LEU A 136 -9.78 9.62 7.17
C LEU A 136 -9.62 10.10 5.73
N SER A 137 -9.48 9.19 4.77
CA SER A 137 -9.31 9.51 3.35
C SER A 137 -10.53 10.21 2.74
N ALA A 138 -11.72 9.99 3.33
CA ALA A 138 -12.95 10.66 2.93
C ALA A 138 -13.11 12.09 3.48
N LEU A 139 -12.23 12.58 4.37
CA LEU A 139 -12.33 13.92 4.96
C LEU A 139 -11.76 14.98 4.00
N PRO A 140 -12.58 15.87 3.40
CA PRO A 140 -12.07 16.91 2.52
C PRO A 140 -11.13 17.88 3.24
N GLU A 141 -11.39 18.15 4.51
CA GLU A 141 -10.58 19.03 5.35
C GLU A 141 -9.16 18.47 5.58
N LEU A 142 -9.01 17.15 5.75
CA LEU A 142 -7.69 16.53 5.88
C LEU A 142 -6.90 16.71 4.58
N ASN A 143 -7.54 16.53 3.42
CA ASN A 143 -6.91 16.73 2.12
C ASN A 143 -6.51 18.20 1.90
N ARG A 144 -7.37 19.16 2.28
CA ARG A 144 -7.08 20.60 2.20
C ARG A 144 -5.84 20.95 3.05
N LEU A 145 -5.82 20.52 4.31
CA LEU A 145 -4.70 20.77 5.22
C LEU A 145 -3.41 20.11 4.75
N ALA A 146 -3.49 18.89 4.20
CA ALA A 146 -2.34 18.19 3.65
C ALA A 146 -1.73 18.97 2.49
N ASN A 147 -2.56 19.45 1.55
CA ASN A 147 -2.11 20.27 0.44
C ASN A 147 -1.43 21.55 0.94
N GLU A 148 -2.01 22.26 1.91
CA GLU A 148 -1.41 23.47 2.49
C GLU A 148 -0.04 23.19 3.14
N ALA A 149 0.05 22.13 3.94
CA ALA A 149 1.33 21.73 4.55
C ALA A 149 2.37 21.33 3.49
N HIS A 150 1.95 20.67 2.41
CA HIS A 150 2.81 20.36 1.27
C HIS A 150 3.29 21.62 0.53
N GLU A 151 2.42 22.60 0.30
CA GLU A 151 2.81 23.88 -0.32
C GLU A 151 3.84 24.63 0.52
N LEU A 152 3.62 24.72 1.83
CA LEU A 152 4.56 25.34 2.76
C LEU A 152 5.92 24.64 2.73
N ARG A 153 5.92 23.30 2.76
CA ARG A 153 7.15 22.51 2.67
C ARG A 153 7.89 22.72 1.35
N ARG A 154 7.17 22.77 0.23
CA ARG A 154 7.75 23.04 -1.11
C ARG A 154 8.33 24.44 -1.22
N ALA A 155 7.73 25.40 -0.52
CA ALA A 155 8.24 26.77 -0.42
C ALA A 155 9.34 26.92 0.65
N GLU A 156 9.85 25.82 1.20
CA GLU A 156 10.87 25.79 2.27
C GLU A 156 10.48 26.61 3.51
N LYS A 157 9.18 26.77 3.75
CA LYS A 157 8.66 27.49 4.92
C LYS A 157 8.61 26.56 6.14
N PRO A 158 8.87 27.08 7.35
CA PRO A 158 8.74 26.29 8.56
C PRO A 158 7.31 25.82 8.75
N LEU A 159 7.17 24.55 9.15
CA LEU A 159 5.88 23.95 9.47
C LEU A 159 5.64 24.03 10.98
N ASP A 160 4.47 24.52 11.37
CA ASP A 160 4.02 24.41 12.74
C ASP A 160 3.66 22.96 13.11
N ARG A 161 3.38 22.73 14.39
CA ARG A 161 3.05 21.39 14.89
C ARG A 161 1.81 20.79 14.21
N LEU A 162 0.79 21.60 13.91
CA LEU A 162 -0.43 21.10 13.27
C LEU A 162 -0.11 20.60 11.85
N GLN A 163 0.65 21.38 11.09
CA GLN A 163 1.06 21.05 9.72
C GLN A 163 1.97 19.80 9.68
N GLN A 164 2.89 19.67 10.64
CA GLN A 164 3.72 18.47 10.80
C GLN A 164 2.86 17.22 11.08
N GLU A 165 1.87 17.33 11.97
CA GLU A 165 0.97 16.21 12.30
C GLU A 165 0.08 15.83 11.11
N VAL A 166 -0.43 16.82 10.37
CA VAL A 166 -1.18 16.61 9.12
C VAL A 166 -0.34 15.85 8.10
N MET A 167 0.91 16.28 7.86
CA MET A 167 1.82 15.57 6.97
C MET A 167 2.06 14.14 7.43
N SER A 168 2.33 13.95 8.72
CA SER A 168 2.60 12.62 9.28
C SER A 168 1.40 11.68 9.11
N VAL A 169 0.17 12.16 9.31
CA VAL A 169 -1.05 11.37 9.04
C VAL A 169 -1.18 11.06 7.55
N SER A 170 -0.91 12.04 6.68
CA SER A 170 -0.99 11.88 5.23
C SER A 170 0.02 10.84 4.72
N GLU A 171 1.24 10.84 5.25
CA GLU A 171 2.27 9.84 4.96
C GLU A 171 1.87 8.43 5.42
N ARG A 172 1.18 8.30 6.57
CA ARG A 172 0.62 7.00 7.01
C ARG A 172 -0.47 6.52 6.08
N LEU A 173 -1.35 7.40 5.63
CA LEU A 173 -2.40 7.06 4.67
C LEU A 173 -1.78 6.62 3.33
N ALA A 174 -0.77 7.35 2.84
CA ALA A 174 -0.05 6.98 1.62
C ALA A 174 0.64 5.61 1.76
N LEU A 175 1.39 5.38 2.85
CA LEU A 175 2.01 4.08 3.12
C LEU A 175 0.98 2.95 3.16
N PHE A 176 -0.15 3.17 3.84
CA PHE A 176 -1.18 2.14 3.93
C PHE A 176 -1.82 1.86 2.55
N ALA A 177 -2.07 2.90 1.76
CA ALA A 177 -2.54 2.75 0.38
C ALA A 177 -1.55 1.93 -0.46
N HIS A 178 -0.26 2.24 -0.39
CA HIS A 178 0.80 1.52 -1.11
C HIS A 178 0.92 0.04 -0.71
N VAL A 179 0.65 -0.28 0.56
CA VAL A 179 0.61 -1.68 1.02
C VAL A 179 -0.62 -2.39 0.45
N MET A 180 -1.80 -1.77 0.50
CA MET A 180 -3.05 -2.36 0.01
C MET A 180 -3.09 -2.51 -1.51
N ASP A 181 -2.49 -1.60 -2.28
CA ASP A 181 -2.45 -1.69 -3.75
C ASP A 181 -1.23 -2.47 -4.28
N GLY A 182 -0.39 -2.97 -3.39
CA GLY A 182 0.80 -3.76 -3.71
C GLY A 182 2.00 -2.94 -4.19
N SER A 183 1.90 -1.62 -4.36
CA SER A 183 3.00 -0.78 -4.84
C SER A 183 4.17 -0.65 -3.86
N ALA A 184 3.97 -0.99 -2.59
CA ALA A 184 5.05 -1.09 -1.60
C ALA A 184 5.93 -2.34 -1.77
N PHE A 185 5.49 -3.37 -2.50
CA PHE A 185 6.17 -4.67 -2.59
C PHE A 185 7.19 -4.71 -3.72
N LEU A 186 8.24 -3.92 -3.58
CA LEU A 186 9.39 -3.92 -4.48
C LEU A 186 10.27 -5.15 -4.19
N ILE A 187 9.91 -6.29 -4.80
CA ILE A 187 10.51 -7.61 -4.55
C ILE A 187 11.21 -8.22 -5.77
N ILE A 188 11.08 -7.59 -6.94
CA ILE A 188 11.78 -8.03 -8.16
C ILE A 188 13.05 -7.21 -8.33
N PRO A 189 14.25 -7.82 -8.29
CA PRO A 189 15.49 -7.10 -8.46
C PRO A 189 15.61 -6.48 -9.87
N ALA A 190 16.29 -5.35 -9.97
CA ALA A 190 16.74 -4.85 -11.26
C ALA A 190 18.00 -5.62 -11.70
N PRO A 191 18.12 -6.03 -12.98
CA PRO A 191 19.23 -6.91 -13.39
C PRO A 191 20.50 -6.18 -13.78
N LYS A 192 20.47 -4.85 -13.97
CA LYS A 192 21.58 -4.09 -14.56
C LYS A 192 22.57 -3.65 -13.49
N ASN A 193 22.16 -2.71 -12.63
CA ASN A 193 23.04 -2.20 -11.58
C ASN A 193 22.52 -2.61 -10.20
N GLU A 194 23.45 -2.92 -9.30
CA GLU A 194 23.13 -3.23 -7.90
C GLU A 194 22.45 -2.05 -7.17
N THR A 195 22.54 -0.83 -7.69
CA THR A 195 21.91 0.36 -7.09
C THR A 195 20.53 0.66 -7.68
N ASP A 196 20.12 -0.03 -8.74
CA ASP A 196 18.85 0.24 -9.40
C ASP A 196 17.65 -0.15 -8.50
N ALA A 197 16.55 0.58 -8.68
CA ALA A 197 15.31 0.34 -7.94
C ALA A 197 14.68 -1.00 -8.34
N TRP A 198 14.27 -1.76 -7.33
CA TRP A 198 13.49 -2.98 -7.49
C TRP A 198 12.08 -2.62 -7.91
N MET A 199 11.39 -3.63 -8.44
CA MET A 199 10.07 -3.47 -9.03
C MET A 199 9.03 -4.32 -8.31
N VAL A 200 7.77 -3.93 -8.51
CA VAL A 200 6.63 -4.80 -8.20
C VAL A 200 6.53 -5.94 -9.21
N PRO A 201 5.97 -7.10 -8.83
CA PRO A 201 5.83 -8.25 -9.72
C PRO A 201 5.20 -7.94 -11.08
N PRO A 202 4.11 -7.16 -11.20
CA PRO A 202 3.51 -6.85 -12.51
C PRO A 202 4.40 -6.07 -13.47
N ALA A 203 5.52 -5.50 -13.01
CA ALA A 203 6.45 -4.73 -13.82
C ALA A 203 7.66 -5.56 -14.32
N PHE A 204 7.67 -6.89 -14.11
CA PHE A 204 8.80 -7.75 -14.48
C PHE A 204 9.21 -7.62 -15.96
N SER A 205 8.25 -7.39 -16.85
CA SER A 205 8.44 -7.33 -18.31
C SER A 205 9.30 -6.15 -18.75
N GLN A 206 9.62 -5.21 -17.85
CA GLN A 206 10.59 -4.14 -18.11
C GLN A 206 12.01 -4.69 -18.33
N TYR A 207 12.32 -5.85 -17.74
CA TYR A 207 13.69 -6.37 -17.70
C TYR A 207 13.82 -7.88 -17.90
N TYR A 208 12.77 -8.64 -17.67
CA TYR A 208 12.75 -10.10 -17.78
C TYR A 208 11.77 -10.53 -18.86
N SER A 209 12.12 -11.57 -19.61
CA SER A 209 11.16 -12.26 -20.49
C SER A 209 10.19 -13.11 -19.68
N ASP A 210 9.04 -13.45 -20.28
CA ASP A 210 8.06 -14.34 -19.65
C ASP A 210 8.69 -15.68 -19.24
N ALA A 211 9.58 -16.24 -20.07
CA ALA A 211 10.28 -17.48 -19.77
C ALA A 211 11.22 -17.38 -18.55
N GLN A 212 11.88 -16.22 -18.38
CA GLN A 212 12.73 -15.96 -17.20
C GLN A 212 11.91 -15.76 -15.93
N PHE A 213 10.71 -15.17 -16.06
CA PHE A 213 9.86 -14.85 -14.92
C PHE A 213 8.91 -15.98 -14.51
N ALA A 214 8.58 -16.90 -15.42
CA ALA A 214 7.59 -17.96 -15.17
C ALA A 214 7.82 -18.78 -13.88
N PRO A 215 9.06 -19.21 -13.52
CA PRO A 215 9.28 -19.92 -12.26
C PRO A 215 8.97 -19.07 -11.03
N ILE A 216 9.30 -17.77 -11.08
CA ILE A 216 9.03 -16.80 -10.00
C ILE A 216 7.52 -16.59 -9.88
N GLN A 217 6.82 -16.46 -11.00
CA GLN A 217 5.37 -16.34 -11.02
C GLN A 217 4.69 -17.54 -10.36
N ILE A 218 5.14 -18.77 -10.64
CA ILE A 218 4.64 -19.99 -10.01
C ILE A 218 4.86 -19.96 -8.49
N GLN A 219 6.04 -19.54 -8.03
CA GLN A 219 6.32 -19.42 -6.58
C GLN A 219 5.41 -18.39 -5.90
N LEU A 220 5.20 -17.23 -6.53
CA LEU A 220 4.31 -16.19 -6.01
C LEU A 220 2.84 -16.68 -5.95
N GLN A 221 2.38 -17.39 -6.97
CA GLN A 221 1.04 -18.00 -6.99
C GLN A 221 0.89 -19.10 -5.93
N THR A 222 1.94 -19.92 -5.73
CA THR A 222 1.96 -20.96 -4.70
C THR A 222 1.90 -20.35 -3.30
N LEU A 223 2.69 -19.30 -3.04
CA LEU A 223 2.63 -18.53 -1.79
C LEU A 223 1.22 -17.98 -1.53
N ALA A 224 0.62 -17.32 -2.54
CA ALA A 224 -0.71 -16.74 -2.43
C ALA A 224 -1.78 -17.80 -2.14
N THR A 225 -1.73 -18.92 -2.86
CA THR A 225 -2.66 -20.04 -2.69
C THR A 225 -2.54 -20.65 -1.30
N ALA A 226 -1.32 -20.93 -0.84
CA ALA A 226 -1.09 -21.47 0.49
C ALA A 226 -1.65 -20.54 1.58
N TYR A 227 -1.41 -19.23 1.46
CA TYR A 227 -1.96 -18.26 2.40
C TYR A 227 -3.49 -18.24 2.41
N ILE A 228 -4.13 -18.22 1.22
CA ILE A 228 -5.59 -18.20 1.09
C ILE A 228 -6.22 -19.49 1.65
N GLN A 229 -5.57 -20.65 1.49
CA GLN A 229 -6.07 -21.92 2.02
C GLN A 229 -5.74 -22.13 3.51
N GLY A 230 -4.85 -21.33 4.09
CA GLY A 230 -4.33 -21.54 5.45
C GLY A 230 -3.30 -22.68 5.52
N ASP A 231 -2.69 -23.03 4.39
CA ASP A 231 -1.65 -24.04 4.30
C ASP A 231 -0.27 -23.46 4.60
N GLY A 232 0.62 -24.29 5.16
CA GLY A 232 2.01 -23.92 5.37
C GLY A 232 2.73 -23.52 4.08
N PHE A 233 3.66 -22.57 4.20
CA PHE A 233 4.51 -22.16 3.08
C PHE A 233 5.51 -23.27 2.75
N ASN A 234 5.43 -23.81 1.53
CA ASN A 234 6.28 -24.89 1.04
C ASN A 234 7.15 -24.39 -0.13
N PHE A 235 8.16 -23.58 0.17
CA PHE A 235 9.16 -23.10 -0.80
C PHE A 235 10.50 -22.79 -0.13
#